data_AF-A0A7M2Y7H8-F1
#
_entry.id   AF-A0A7M2Y7H8-F1
#
_cell.length_a   1.000
_cell.length_b   1.000
_cell.length_c   1.000
_cell.angle_alpha   90.00
_cell.angle_beta   90.00
_cell.angle_gamma   90.00
#
_symmetry.space_group_name_H-M   'P 1'
#
loop_
_entity.id
_entity.type
_entity.pdbx_description
1 polymer ?
#
loop_
_entity_poly.entity_id
_entity_poly.type
_entity_poly.pdbx_seq_one_letter_code
_entity_poly.pdbx_strand_id
1 'polypeptide(L)'
;MKLTRIIFLCLISILLLNSCKNLIPTAFWENFESNYIVKNISNQGPYGGHRAMYWKAESKKTFKSENIIAFAKENGWTLTGTEKFNTENMKDWVENGKSIFPLTSQGFNPKLMEDNISEDFPRWINSNITIYKFKTNFVTIEPGTDNSIEENGFVIINNDENEMSVYNLWGE
;
A
#
# COMPACT_ATOMS: atom_id res chain seq x y z
N MET A 1 50.84 -11.55 -10.61
CA MET A 1 49.98 -11.76 -9.42
C MET A 1 49.26 -10.51 -8.89
N LYS A 2 49.73 -9.27 -9.16
CA LYS A 2 49.05 -8.05 -8.67
C LYS A 2 47.85 -7.61 -9.52
N LEU A 3 47.90 -7.80 -10.84
CA LEU A 3 46.85 -7.36 -11.77
C LEU A 3 45.55 -8.18 -11.67
N THR A 4 45.65 -9.50 -11.50
CA THR A 4 44.49 -10.39 -11.31
C THR A 4 43.74 -10.15 -10.01
N ARG A 5 44.44 -9.73 -8.93
CA ARG A 5 43.80 -9.32 -7.66
C ARG A 5 42.99 -8.03 -7.79
N ILE A 6 43.47 -7.08 -8.59
CA ILE A 6 42.78 -5.79 -8.81
C ILE A 6 41.50 -6.00 -9.63
N ILE A 7 41.54 -6.85 -10.67
CA ILE A 7 40.36 -7.17 -11.50
C ILE A 7 39.27 -7.88 -10.66
N PHE A 8 39.66 -8.78 -9.76
CA PHE A 8 38.72 -9.49 -8.89
C PHE A 8 38.04 -8.56 -7.87
N LEU A 9 38.77 -7.58 -7.33
CA LEU A 9 38.23 -6.53 -6.46
C LEU A 9 37.23 -5.62 -7.19
N CYS A 10 37.52 -5.22 -8.44
CA CYS A 10 36.58 -4.44 -9.26
C CYS A 10 35.29 -5.21 -9.58
N LEU A 11 35.36 -6.51 -9.85
CA LEU A 11 34.17 -7.34 -10.12
C LEU A 11 33.25 -7.49 -8.90
N ILE A 12 33.83 -7.61 -7.69
CA ILE A 12 33.05 -7.67 -6.44
C ILE A 12 32.37 -6.32 -6.16
N SER A 13 33.04 -5.20 -6.44
CA SER A 13 32.44 -3.86 -6.26
C SER A 13 31.28 -3.58 -7.21
N ILE A 14 31.31 -4.10 -8.45
CA ILE A 14 30.20 -3.95 -9.41
C ILE A 14 28.97 -4.78 -8.99
N LEU A 15 29.18 -5.92 -8.31
CA LEU A 15 28.08 -6.75 -7.79
C LEU A 15 27.39 -6.12 -6.57
N LEU A 16 28.07 -5.27 -5.80
CA LEU A 16 27.51 -4.60 -4.62
C LEU A 16 26.69 -3.33 -4.97
N LEU A 17 26.90 -2.73 -6.15
CA LEU A 17 26.19 -1.50 -6.57
C LEU A 17 24.76 -1.75 -7.09
N ASN A 18 24.38 -2.99 -7.38
CA ASN A 18 23.01 -3.33 -7.81
C ASN A 18 22.07 -3.70 -6.64
N SER A 19 22.58 -3.76 -5.41
CA SER A 19 21.80 -4.20 -4.24
C SER A 19 21.05 -3.07 -3.51
N CYS A 20 21.17 -1.82 -3.96
CA CYS A 20 20.46 -0.67 -3.41
C CYS A 20 19.57 -0.01 -4.48
N LYS A 21 18.67 -0.78 -5.12
CA LYS A 21 17.42 -0.18 -5.54
C LYS A 21 16.59 -0.07 -4.28
N ASN A 22 16.36 1.16 -3.80
CA ASN A 22 15.48 1.42 -2.66
C ASN A 22 14.22 0.56 -2.82
N LEU A 23 14.08 -0.42 -1.93
CA LEU A 23 13.00 -1.40 -1.96
C LEU A 23 11.75 -0.65 -1.50
N ILE A 24 11.11 0.09 -2.41
CA ILE A 24 9.87 0.80 -2.09
C ILE A 24 8.85 -0.27 -1.69
N PRO A 25 8.28 -0.22 -0.47
CA PRO A 25 7.47 -1.30 0.12
C PRO A 25 6.33 -1.83 -0.74
N THR A 26 5.90 -1.03 -1.71
CA THR A 26 4.69 -1.23 -2.52
C THR A 26 4.89 -1.02 -4.01
N ALA A 27 6.12 -0.83 -4.50
CA ALA A 27 6.34 -0.59 -5.93
C ALA A 27 5.90 -1.74 -6.85
N PHE A 28 5.83 -2.96 -6.32
CA PHE A 28 5.38 -4.11 -7.11
C PHE A 28 3.93 -3.98 -7.61
N TRP A 29 3.08 -3.21 -6.92
CA TRP A 29 1.71 -2.94 -7.35
C TRP A 29 1.62 -2.20 -8.68
N GLU A 30 2.66 -1.46 -9.11
CA GLU A 30 2.70 -0.82 -10.43
C GLU A 30 2.59 -1.80 -11.59
N ASN A 31 2.96 -3.06 -11.36
CA ASN A 31 2.91 -4.11 -12.37
C ASN A 31 1.61 -4.90 -12.35
N PHE A 32 0.77 -4.74 -11.32
CA PHE A 32 -0.51 -5.41 -11.23
C PHE A 32 -1.54 -4.71 -12.12
N GLU A 33 -2.00 -5.38 -13.17
CA GLU A 33 -3.09 -4.90 -14.02
C GLU A 33 -2.89 -3.44 -14.46
N SER A 34 -1.64 -3.11 -14.85
CA SER A 34 -1.13 -1.73 -14.95
C SER A 34 -1.91 -0.84 -15.91
N ASN A 35 -2.52 -1.44 -16.94
CA ASN A 35 -3.36 -0.75 -17.91
C ASN A 35 -4.62 -0.10 -17.29
N TYR A 36 -5.01 -0.51 -16.09
CA TYR A 36 -6.20 0.01 -15.40
C TYR A 36 -5.88 1.02 -14.30
N ILE A 37 -4.60 1.38 -14.09
CA ILE A 37 -4.21 2.37 -13.07
C ILE A 37 -4.73 3.77 -13.49
N VAL A 38 -5.52 4.39 -12.61
CA VAL A 38 -6.06 5.75 -12.79
C VAL A 38 -5.32 6.75 -11.90
N LYS A 39 -4.95 6.36 -10.68
CA LYS A 39 -4.18 7.19 -9.74
C LYS A 39 -3.06 6.41 -9.11
N ASN A 40 -1.93 7.09 -8.90
CA ASN A 40 -0.75 6.56 -8.25
C ASN A 40 -0.08 7.69 -7.46
N ILE A 41 -0.36 7.76 -6.16
CA ILE A 41 0.24 8.69 -5.22
C ILE A 41 1.33 7.91 -4.48
N SER A 42 2.54 8.46 -4.47
CA SER A 42 3.63 7.91 -3.66
C SER A 42 4.47 9.05 -3.09
N ASN A 43 4.60 9.05 -1.77
CA ASN A 43 5.53 9.91 -1.06
C ASN A 43 6.57 9.03 -0.36
N GLN A 44 7.85 9.38 -0.54
CA GLN A 44 9.00 8.63 -0.05
C GLN A 44 9.87 9.63 0.74
N GLY A 45 9.74 9.60 2.06
CA GLY A 45 10.53 10.40 2.99
C GLY A 45 11.71 9.63 3.57
N PRO A 46 12.66 10.35 4.21
CA PRO A 46 13.80 9.72 4.88
C PRO A 46 13.42 8.87 6.10
N TYR A 47 12.24 9.11 6.69
CA TYR A 47 11.76 8.44 7.91
C TYR A 47 10.57 7.51 7.68
N GLY A 48 10.02 7.50 6.47
CA GLY A 48 8.77 6.82 6.18
C GLY A 48 8.15 7.30 4.89
N GLY A 49 6.97 6.80 4.59
CA GLY A 49 6.24 7.21 3.41
C GLY A 49 4.90 6.52 3.30
N HIS A 50 4.19 6.91 2.26
CA HIS A 50 2.89 6.34 1.97
C HIS A 50 2.74 6.04 0.49
N ARG A 51 1.77 5.17 0.21
CA ARG A 51 1.30 4.91 -1.13
C ARG A 51 -0.21 4.79 -1.16
N ALA A 52 -0.83 5.42 -2.15
CA ALA A 52 -2.23 5.28 -2.47
C ALA A 52 -2.38 5.09 -3.99
N MET A 53 -2.96 3.97 -4.41
CA MET A 53 -3.17 3.66 -5.83
C MET A 53 -4.61 3.28 -6.09
N TYR A 54 -5.08 3.54 -7.31
CA TYR A 54 -6.45 3.27 -7.74
C TYR A 54 -6.49 2.72 -9.14
N TRP A 55 -7.26 1.65 -9.32
CA TRP A 55 -7.55 1.02 -10.59
C TRP A 55 -9.04 1.07 -10.89
N LYS A 56 -9.37 1.20 -12.17
CA LYS A 56 -10.74 1.14 -12.66
C LYS A 56 -10.81 0.42 -14.00
N ALA A 57 -11.70 -0.55 -14.08
CA ALA A 57 -12.04 -1.27 -15.30
C ALA A 57 -13.51 -1.04 -15.66
N GLU A 58 -13.82 -1.10 -16.95
CA GLU A 58 -15.20 -1.06 -17.43
C GLU A 58 -15.93 -2.39 -17.18
N SER A 59 -15.21 -3.51 -17.26
CA SER A 59 -15.74 -4.85 -17.04
C SER A 59 -15.82 -5.23 -15.56
N LYS A 60 -16.96 -5.81 -15.16
CA LYS A 60 -17.12 -6.45 -13.85
C LYS A 60 -16.19 -7.65 -13.69
N LYS A 61 -15.81 -7.97 -12.46
CA LYS A 61 -14.94 -9.11 -12.11
C LYS A 61 -13.56 -9.08 -12.78
N THR A 62 -13.05 -7.87 -13.03
CA THR A 62 -11.69 -7.67 -13.51
C THR A 62 -10.69 -7.86 -12.36
N PHE A 63 -10.98 -7.27 -11.21
CA PHE A 63 -10.16 -7.32 -10.00
C PHE A 63 -10.67 -8.39 -9.03
N LYS A 64 -10.52 -9.64 -9.42
CA LYS A 64 -10.97 -10.77 -8.60
C LYS A 64 -10.17 -10.87 -7.30
N SER A 65 -10.90 -11.03 -6.21
CA SER A 65 -10.36 -11.15 -4.86
C SER A 65 -9.21 -12.17 -4.73
N GLU A 66 -9.38 -13.36 -5.32
CA GLU A 66 -8.38 -14.43 -5.28
C GLU A 66 -7.05 -14.05 -5.95
N ASN A 67 -7.11 -13.32 -7.06
CA ASN A 67 -5.92 -12.91 -7.81
C ASN A 67 -5.15 -11.83 -7.05
N ILE A 68 -5.86 -10.87 -6.46
CA ILE A 68 -5.28 -9.80 -5.65
C ILE A 68 -4.57 -10.38 -4.43
N ILE A 69 -5.23 -11.28 -3.70
CA ILE A 69 -4.66 -11.90 -2.50
C ILE A 69 -3.44 -12.75 -2.86
N ALA A 70 -3.50 -13.51 -3.96
CA ALA A 70 -2.36 -14.30 -4.45
C ALA A 70 -1.18 -13.40 -4.80
N PHE A 71 -1.42 -12.33 -5.57
CA PHE A 71 -0.39 -11.38 -5.98
C PHE A 71 0.26 -10.68 -4.77
N ALA A 72 -0.54 -10.26 -3.78
CA ALA A 72 -0.01 -9.68 -2.55
C ALA A 72 0.89 -10.67 -1.81
N LYS A 73 0.46 -11.93 -1.67
CA LYS A 73 1.23 -13.00 -1.01
C LYS A 73 2.56 -13.31 -1.72
N GLU A 74 2.54 -13.38 -3.05
CA GLU A 74 3.75 -13.59 -3.86
C GLU A 74 4.79 -12.47 -3.65
N ASN A 75 4.33 -11.27 -3.29
CA ASN A 75 5.17 -10.10 -2.99
C ASN A 75 5.43 -9.90 -1.49
N GLY A 76 5.18 -10.93 -0.67
CA GLY A 76 5.54 -10.95 0.75
C GLY A 76 4.52 -10.28 1.69
N TRP A 77 3.31 -9.95 1.20
CA TRP A 77 2.24 -9.47 2.07
C TRP A 77 1.43 -10.64 2.64
N THR A 78 1.21 -10.63 3.95
CA THR A 78 0.44 -11.69 4.63
C THR A 78 -0.95 -11.18 4.98
N LEU A 79 -1.99 -11.81 4.45
CA LEU A 79 -3.38 -11.46 4.77
C LEU A 79 -3.67 -11.72 6.26
N THR A 80 -4.09 -10.68 6.98
CA THR A 80 -4.42 -10.72 8.41
C THR A 80 -5.92 -10.62 8.67
N GLY A 81 -6.66 -9.96 7.78
CA GLY A 81 -8.08 -9.69 7.99
C GLY A 81 -8.85 -9.41 6.72
N THR A 82 -10.18 -9.51 6.83
CA THR A 82 -11.12 -9.12 5.78
C THR A 82 -12.35 -8.50 6.43
N GLU A 83 -12.72 -7.31 5.98
CA GLU A 83 -13.89 -6.59 6.50
C GLU A 83 -14.74 -6.04 5.36
N LYS A 84 -16.05 -5.96 5.58
CA LYS A 84 -17.00 -5.45 4.58
C LYS A 84 -17.67 -4.20 5.11
N PHE A 85 -17.79 -3.21 4.25
CA PHE A 85 -18.42 -1.93 4.56
C PHE A 85 -19.45 -1.60 3.49
N ASN A 86 -20.62 -1.16 3.92
CA ASN A 86 -21.59 -0.56 3.02
C ASN A 86 -21.44 0.97 3.00
N THR A 87 -22.13 1.64 2.08
CA THR A 87 -22.13 3.10 1.93
C THR A 87 -22.48 3.84 3.22
N GLU A 88 -23.42 3.31 4.01
CA GLU A 88 -23.84 3.89 5.30
C GLU A 88 -22.73 3.80 6.35
N ASN A 89 -22.00 2.67 6.39
CA ASN A 89 -20.86 2.50 7.30
C ASN A 89 -19.70 3.46 6.99
N MET A 90 -19.60 3.93 5.75
CA MET A 90 -18.51 4.81 5.30
C MET A 90 -18.94 6.27 5.13
N LYS A 91 -20.16 6.64 5.53
CA LYS A 91 -20.67 8.01 5.35
C LYS A 91 -19.82 9.05 6.09
N ASP A 92 -19.24 8.64 7.22
CA ASP A 92 -18.43 9.48 8.08
C ASP A 92 -16.95 9.45 7.67
N TRP A 93 -16.56 8.71 6.63
CA TRP A 93 -15.18 8.69 6.12
C TRP A 93 -14.94 9.88 5.20
N VAL A 94 -15.09 11.07 5.77
CA VAL A 94 -14.98 12.36 5.09
C VAL A 94 -14.20 13.32 5.98
N GLU A 95 -13.16 13.92 5.42
CA GLU A 95 -12.34 14.94 6.07
C GLU A 95 -12.26 16.16 5.16
N ASN A 96 -12.52 17.35 5.70
CA ASN A 96 -12.52 18.61 4.94
C ASN A 96 -13.38 18.53 3.65
N GLY A 97 -14.51 17.81 3.71
CA GLY A 97 -15.44 17.61 2.60
C GLY A 97 -14.98 16.61 1.53
N LYS A 98 -13.84 15.92 1.72
CA LYS A 98 -13.29 14.92 0.80
C LYS A 98 -13.46 13.52 1.37
N SER A 99 -13.81 12.56 0.52
CA SER A 99 -13.85 11.15 0.92
C SER A 99 -12.45 10.61 1.14
N ILE A 100 -12.21 10.02 2.30
CA ILE A 100 -10.91 9.46 2.71
C ILE A 100 -11.05 7.99 3.10
N PHE A 101 -9.93 7.26 3.06
CA PHE A 101 -9.77 5.97 3.68
C PHE A 101 -9.17 6.21 5.07
N PRO A 102 -9.77 5.72 6.15
CA PRO A 102 -9.40 6.14 7.49
C PRO A 102 -8.18 5.36 8.01
N LEU A 103 -7.06 5.57 7.34
CA LEU A 103 -5.73 5.12 7.71
C LEU A 103 -4.96 6.31 8.28
N THR A 104 -4.51 6.17 9.53
CA THR A 104 -3.81 7.20 10.28
C THR A 104 -2.43 6.70 10.70
N SER A 105 -1.64 7.56 11.36
CA SER A 105 -0.39 7.18 12.05
C SER A 105 -0.58 6.04 13.07
N GLN A 106 -1.78 5.89 13.61
CA GLN A 106 -2.17 4.85 14.57
C GLN A 106 -2.76 3.60 13.88
N GLY A 107 -2.75 3.57 12.55
CA GLY A 107 -3.26 2.47 11.74
C GLY A 107 -4.67 2.71 11.22
N PHE A 108 -5.30 1.66 10.69
CA PHE A 108 -6.65 1.74 10.17
C PHE A 108 -7.69 1.73 11.30
N ASN A 109 -8.54 2.76 11.35
CA ASN A 109 -9.66 2.83 12.27
C ASN A 109 -10.93 3.29 11.53
N PRO A 110 -11.99 2.47 11.43
CA PRO A 110 -13.20 2.87 10.73
C PRO A 110 -13.96 4.03 11.42
N LYS A 111 -13.60 4.39 12.66
CA LYS A 111 -14.01 5.64 13.29
C LYS A 111 -12.90 6.66 13.05
N LEU A 112 -13.22 7.75 12.35
CA LEU A 112 -12.24 8.80 12.10
C LEU A 112 -11.64 9.31 13.41
N MET A 113 -10.32 9.39 13.41
CA MET A 113 -9.51 10.07 14.40
C MET A 113 -8.85 11.24 13.69
N GLU A 114 -8.75 12.37 14.38
CA GLU A 114 -8.11 13.56 13.83
C GLU A 114 -6.61 13.27 13.65
N ASP A 115 -6.17 13.18 12.39
CA ASP A 115 -4.78 12.94 12.01
C ASP A 115 -4.52 13.59 10.65
N ASN A 116 -3.44 14.35 10.51
CA ASN A 116 -3.10 14.99 9.24
C ASN A 116 -2.76 13.97 8.14
N ILE A 117 -2.40 12.73 8.51
CA ILE A 117 -2.03 11.67 7.58
C ILE A 117 -3.24 11.14 6.78
N SER A 118 -4.47 11.22 7.30
CA SER A 118 -5.62 10.65 6.58
C SER A 118 -5.90 11.34 5.25
N GLU A 119 -5.48 12.60 5.07
CA GLU A 119 -5.60 13.31 3.79
C GLU A 119 -4.75 12.69 2.66
N ASP A 120 -3.69 11.96 3.00
CA ASP A 120 -2.83 11.26 2.05
C ASP A 120 -3.51 9.99 1.46
N PHE A 121 -4.62 9.57 2.04
CA PHE A 121 -5.36 8.36 1.69
C PHE A 121 -6.76 8.68 1.17
N PRO A 122 -6.91 9.24 -0.06
CA PRO A 122 -8.22 9.52 -0.63
C PRO A 122 -9.00 8.22 -0.90
N ARG A 123 -10.29 8.18 -0.55
CA ARG A 123 -11.17 7.06 -0.90
C ARG A 123 -11.82 7.31 -2.25
N TRP A 124 -11.39 6.55 -3.25
CA TRP A 124 -11.93 6.64 -4.61
C TRP A 124 -13.20 5.82 -4.84
N ILE A 125 -13.41 4.77 -4.03
CA ILE A 125 -14.55 3.85 -4.17
C ILE A 125 -15.66 4.27 -3.20
N ASN A 126 -16.80 4.69 -3.74
CA ASN A 126 -17.94 5.20 -2.97
C ASN A 126 -19.12 4.22 -2.85
N SER A 127 -19.01 3.03 -3.46
CA SER A 127 -19.98 1.94 -3.30
C SER A 127 -19.63 1.04 -2.11
N ASN A 128 -20.42 0.00 -1.87
CA ASN A 128 -20.04 -1.06 -0.92
C ASN A 128 -18.68 -1.66 -1.29
N ILE A 129 -17.87 -1.95 -0.27
CA ILE A 129 -16.50 -2.44 -0.41
C ILE A 129 -16.20 -3.65 0.46
N THR A 130 -15.17 -4.40 0.04
CA THR A 130 -14.43 -5.32 0.89
C THR A 130 -13.02 -4.79 1.06
N ILE A 131 -12.53 -4.79 2.30
CA ILE A 131 -11.15 -4.43 2.67
C ILE A 131 -10.42 -5.71 3.03
N TYR A 132 -9.29 -5.94 2.37
CA TYR A 132 -8.29 -6.93 2.74
C TYR A 132 -7.16 -6.24 3.47
N LYS A 133 -6.85 -6.72 4.67
CA LYS A 133 -5.79 -6.18 5.51
C LYS A 133 -4.58 -7.10 5.48
N PHE A 134 -3.41 -6.51 5.39
CA PHE A 134 -2.16 -7.22 5.23
C PHE A 134 -1.11 -6.72 6.22
N LYS A 135 -0.38 -7.68 6.80
CA LYS A 135 0.95 -7.44 7.32
C LYS A 135 1.94 -7.36 6.17
N THR A 136 2.74 -6.30 6.12
CA THR A 136 3.77 -6.12 5.08
C THR A 136 5.17 -6.40 5.63
N ASN A 137 6.19 -6.30 4.79
CA ASN A 137 7.60 -6.43 5.20
C ASN A 137 8.14 -5.17 5.89
N PHE A 138 7.33 -4.12 5.98
CA PHE A 138 7.68 -2.83 6.58
C PHE A 138 6.68 -2.55 7.70
N VAL A 139 7.10 -1.79 8.70
CA VAL A 139 6.25 -1.39 9.81
C VAL A 139 5.97 0.10 9.73
N THR A 140 4.81 0.51 10.23
CA THR A 140 4.57 1.91 10.61
C THR A 140 4.98 2.09 12.06
N ILE A 141 5.57 3.23 12.40
CA ILE A 141 5.87 3.61 13.78
C ILE A 141 4.96 4.77 14.14
N GLU A 142 4.21 4.66 15.23
CA GLU A 142 3.38 5.78 15.70
C GLU A 142 4.31 6.93 16.17
N PRO A 143 4.13 8.17 15.66
CA PRO A 143 5.03 9.29 15.91
C PRO A 143 5.30 9.57 17.39
N GLY A 144 6.57 9.73 17.74
CA GLY A 144 6.99 9.99 19.12
C GLY A 144 6.82 8.82 20.09
N THR A 145 6.60 7.60 19.59
CA THR A 145 6.50 6.38 20.38
C THR A 145 7.39 5.26 19.80
N ASP A 146 7.52 4.15 20.53
CA ASP A 146 8.13 2.91 20.02
C ASP A 146 7.07 1.90 19.52
N ASN A 147 5.81 2.34 19.37
CA ASN A 147 4.71 1.47 18.98
C ASN A 147 4.80 1.16 17.48
N SER A 148 5.12 -0.09 17.15
CA SER A 148 5.13 -0.58 15.78
C SER A 148 3.79 -1.17 15.36
N ILE A 149 3.29 -0.76 14.20
CA ILE A 149 2.07 -1.26 13.57
C ILE A 149 2.48 -2.11 12.36
N GLU A 150 2.17 -3.40 12.43
CA GLU A 150 2.50 -4.36 11.37
C GLU A 150 1.39 -4.52 10.32
N GLU A 151 0.12 -4.32 10.70
CA GLU A 151 -1.02 -4.30 9.78
C GLU A 151 -1.13 -2.91 9.14
N ASN A 152 -0.37 -2.69 8.07
CA ASN A 152 -0.24 -1.40 7.43
C ASN A 152 -0.44 -1.43 5.91
N GLY A 153 -0.78 -2.59 5.34
CA GLY A 153 -1.12 -2.75 3.93
C GLY A 153 -2.61 -3.05 3.74
N PHE A 154 -3.28 -2.32 2.83
CA PHE A 154 -4.71 -2.45 2.60
C PHE A 154 -5.00 -2.56 1.12
N VAL A 155 -5.87 -3.49 0.75
CA VAL A 155 -6.47 -3.54 -0.59
C VAL A 155 -7.98 -3.46 -0.45
N ILE A 156 -8.59 -2.56 -1.21
CA ILE A 156 -10.04 -2.34 -1.22
C ILE A 156 -10.57 -2.70 -2.59
N ILE A 157 -11.69 -3.40 -2.63
CA ILE A 157 -12.42 -3.69 -3.87
C ILE A 157 -13.90 -3.33 -3.71
N ASN A 158 -14.55 -2.90 -4.79
CA ASN A 158 -16.00 -2.78 -4.80
C ASN A 158 -16.70 -4.13 -5.03
N ASN A 159 -18.00 -4.21 -4.75
CA ASN A 159 -18.79 -5.44 -4.94
C ASN A 159 -18.81 -5.97 -6.39
N ASP A 160 -18.63 -5.08 -7.37
CA ASP A 160 -18.61 -5.44 -8.79
C ASP A 160 -17.23 -5.93 -9.27
N GLU A 161 -16.21 -5.84 -8.41
CA GLU A 161 -14.82 -6.20 -8.69
C GLU A 161 -14.28 -5.52 -9.96
N ASN A 162 -14.69 -4.28 -10.22
CA ASN A 162 -14.19 -3.47 -11.34
C ASN A 162 -13.51 -2.18 -10.88
N GLU A 163 -13.43 -1.95 -9.57
CA GLU A 163 -12.64 -0.90 -8.96
C GLU A 163 -11.84 -1.50 -7.81
N MET A 164 -10.57 -1.13 -7.71
CA MET A 164 -9.75 -1.46 -6.55
C MET A 164 -8.81 -0.33 -6.16
N SER A 165 -8.45 -0.27 -4.88
CA SER A 165 -7.46 0.67 -4.36
C SER A 165 -6.47 -0.06 -3.47
N VAL A 166 -5.24 0.43 -3.43
CA VAL A 166 -4.19 -0.06 -2.52
C VAL A 166 -3.71 1.10 -1.68
N TYR A 167 -3.62 0.90 -0.37
CA TYR A 167 -3.05 1.86 0.57
C TYR A 167 -1.96 1.20 1.41
N ASN A 168 -0.88 1.94 1.67
CA ASN A 168 0.17 1.51 2.58
C ASN A 168 0.82 2.72 3.22
N LEU A 169 1.11 2.60 4.51
CA LEU A 169 1.91 3.53 5.30
C LEU A 169 3.10 2.74 5.87
N TRP A 170 4.27 3.36 5.97
CA TRP A 170 5.42 2.76 6.63
C TRP A 170 6.34 3.85 7.18
N GLY A 171 7.20 3.45 8.12
CA GLY A 171 8.03 4.39 8.87
C GLY A 171 7.21 5.26 9.82
N GLU A 172 7.81 6.36 10.26
CA GLU A 172 7.22 7.37 11.16
C GLU A 172 6.58 8.51 10.35
#